data_AF-E0Y0W7-F1
#
_entry.id   AF-E0Y0W7-F1
#
_cell.length_a   1.000
_cell.length_b   1.000
_cell.length_c   1.000
_cell.angle_alpha   90.00
_cell.angle_beta   90.00
_cell.angle_gamma   90.00
#
_symmetry.space_group_name_H-M   'P 1'
#
loop_
_entity.id
_entity.type
_entity.pdbx_description
1 polymer ?
#
loop_
_entity_poly.entity_id
_entity_poly.type
_entity_poly.pdbx_seq_one_letter_code
_entity_poly.pdbx_strand_id
1 'polypeptide(L)'
;MSIRDLLRSLVPSAVLAWNRRRKKNQVRKALTKKKDSGETWTKARLVDSLRAAGVHEGTDLLVHSSMSAIGYVEGGPKTVVDALREVIGPNANLLMPTSPVTTLQALHPQEVFNVVETPSKMGAITEYFRTQVATERSAHPLEPVSVDGPDALMYVKGHHTDGTPYGQQSPWMKHLDRGGQLLYIGTTLINSGTSLHAVEDAIGWKSFSFPIYLERNKTFPIQLKDGRNVTVVTKCHNPEVSALRKCDGLIPLLETKGALTRVTVGEAPALLADAKAFKRVLLDAYKENGTTMYTPQGS
;
A
#
# COMPACT_ATOMS: atom_id res chain seq x y z
N MET A 1 7.76 -18.37 -17.13
CA MET A 1 6.60 -18.96 -16.41
C MET A 1 7.13 -20.04 -15.49
N SER A 2 6.94 -19.95 -14.17
CA SER A 2 7.45 -20.96 -13.23
C SER A 2 6.66 -22.27 -13.39
N ILE A 3 7.28 -23.43 -13.12
CA ILE A 3 6.57 -24.74 -13.01
C ILE A 3 5.37 -24.61 -12.07
N ARG A 4 5.48 -23.77 -11.03
CA ARG A 4 4.41 -23.48 -10.09
C ARG A 4 3.23 -22.75 -10.73
N ASP A 5 3.48 -21.84 -11.66
CA ASP A 5 2.45 -21.06 -12.35
C ASP A 5 1.73 -21.91 -13.39
N LEU A 6 2.46 -22.76 -14.11
CA LEU A 6 1.92 -23.75 -15.03
C LEU A 6 1.00 -24.75 -14.31
N LEU A 7 1.44 -25.29 -13.18
CA LEU A 7 0.61 -26.16 -12.35
C LEU A 7 -0.62 -25.43 -11.84
N ARG A 8 -0.48 -24.16 -11.43
CA ARG A 8 -1.61 -23.37 -10.93
C ARG A 8 -2.64 -23.03 -12.02
N SER A 9 -2.21 -22.79 -13.26
CA SER A 9 -3.13 -22.56 -14.38
C SER A 9 -3.92 -23.81 -14.77
N LEU A 10 -3.40 -25.00 -14.45
CA LEU A 10 -4.08 -26.28 -14.67
C LEU A 10 -5.05 -26.64 -13.52
N VAL A 11 -4.99 -25.95 -12.37
CA VAL A 11 -5.88 -26.21 -11.24
C VAL A 11 -7.23 -25.52 -11.47
N PRO A 12 -8.37 -26.25 -11.40
CA PRO A 12 -9.69 -25.65 -11.55
C PRO A 12 -9.93 -24.48 -10.59
N SER A 13 -10.57 -23.42 -11.07
CA SER A 13 -10.87 -22.21 -10.29
C SER A 13 -11.63 -22.51 -8.99
N ALA A 14 -12.52 -23.51 -9.03
CA ALA A 14 -13.25 -24.01 -7.86
C ALA A 14 -12.32 -24.56 -6.76
N VAL A 15 -11.26 -25.29 -7.14
CA VAL A 15 -10.28 -25.84 -6.20
C VAL A 15 -9.44 -24.72 -5.58
N LEU A 16 -9.02 -23.73 -6.39
CA LEU A 16 -8.32 -22.54 -5.89
C LEU A 16 -9.20 -21.75 -4.91
N ALA A 17 -10.49 -21.58 -5.23
CA ALA A 17 -11.46 -20.90 -4.37
C ALA A 17 -11.68 -21.66 -3.05
N TRP A 18 -11.83 -22.98 -3.11
CA TRP A 18 -11.94 -23.84 -1.93
C TRP A 18 -10.70 -23.72 -1.03
N ASN A 19 -9.49 -23.79 -1.60
CA ASN A 19 -8.26 -23.68 -0.83
C ASN A 19 -8.12 -22.30 -0.16
N ARG A 20 -8.51 -21.22 -0.85
CA ARG A 20 -8.56 -19.87 -0.24
C ARG A 20 -9.54 -19.82 0.93
N ARG A 21 -10.75 -20.38 0.79
CA ARG A 21 -11.75 -20.46 1.87
C ARG A 21 -11.23 -21.29 3.05
N ARG A 22 -10.62 -22.43 2.79
CA ARG A 22 -10.01 -23.30 3.81
C ARG A 22 -8.96 -22.56 4.64
N LYS A 23 -8.00 -21.89 3.97
CA LYS A 23 -6.97 -21.09 4.64
C LYS A 23 -7.57 -19.96 5.48
N LYS A 24 -8.56 -19.23 4.93
CA LYS A 24 -9.27 -18.17 5.67
C LYS A 24 -9.97 -18.71 6.93
N ASN A 25 -10.60 -19.88 6.84
CA ASN A 25 -11.25 -20.52 7.99
C ASN A 25 -10.24 -20.99 9.04
N GLN A 26 -9.06 -21.49 8.62
CA GLN A 26 -7.99 -21.86 9.55
C GLN A 26 -7.48 -20.64 10.31
N VAL A 27 -7.20 -19.52 9.62
CA VAL A 27 -6.80 -18.26 10.26
C VAL A 27 -7.86 -17.78 11.24
N ARG A 28 -9.14 -17.79 10.86
CA ARG A 28 -10.24 -17.40 11.76
C ARG A 28 -10.29 -18.28 13.01
N LYS A 29 -10.20 -19.60 12.87
CA LYS A 29 -10.18 -20.52 14.01
C LYS A 29 -8.99 -20.24 14.95
N ALA A 30 -7.81 -19.99 14.40
CA ALA A 30 -6.63 -19.63 15.19
C ALA A 30 -6.82 -18.32 15.97
N LEU A 31 -7.38 -17.30 15.31
CA LEU A 31 -7.69 -16.00 15.95
C LEU A 31 -8.78 -16.15 17.02
N THR A 32 -9.81 -16.96 16.80
CA THR A 32 -10.83 -17.26 17.81
C THR A 32 -10.22 -17.96 19.01
N LYS A 33 -9.33 -18.94 18.80
CA LYS A 33 -8.63 -19.60 19.91
C LYS A 33 -7.84 -18.61 20.76
N LYS A 34 -7.15 -17.66 20.14
CA LYS A 34 -6.43 -16.58 20.84
C LYS A 34 -7.36 -15.67 21.64
N LYS A 35 -8.52 -15.33 21.07
CA LYS A 35 -9.57 -14.61 21.82
C LYS A 35 -9.98 -15.38 23.07
N ASP A 36 -10.29 -16.66 22.91
CA ASP A 36 -10.82 -17.51 23.99
C ASP A 36 -9.76 -17.78 25.07
N SER A 37 -8.46 -17.76 24.73
CA SER A 37 -7.34 -17.85 25.69
C SER A 37 -6.92 -16.51 26.29
N GLY A 38 -7.56 -15.39 25.91
CA GLY A 38 -7.18 -14.04 26.38
C GLY A 38 -5.90 -13.48 25.75
N GLU A 39 -5.34 -14.13 24.74
CA GLU A 39 -4.19 -13.65 23.95
C GLU A 39 -4.62 -12.59 22.94
N THR A 40 -5.11 -11.45 23.43
CA THR A 40 -5.68 -10.39 22.62
C THR A 40 -4.81 -9.13 22.58
N TRP A 41 -4.93 -8.40 21.48
CA TRP A 41 -4.29 -7.10 21.27
C TRP A 41 -5.30 -5.98 21.53
N THR A 42 -5.08 -5.28 22.64
CA THR A 42 -5.83 -4.07 23.00
C THR A 42 -5.21 -2.84 22.34
N LYS A 43 -5.90 -1.69 22.41
CA LYS A 43 -5.35 -0.42 21.93
C LYS A 43 -4.01 -0.09 22.58
N ALA A 44 -3.93 -0.17 23.91
CA ALA A 44 -2.73 0.16 24.68
C ALA A 44 -1.53 -0.71 24.27
N ARG A 45 -1.74 -2.03 24.15
CA ARG A 45 -0.68 -2.96 23.70
C ARG A 45 -0.22 -2.67 22.27
N LEU A 46 -1.13 -2.26 21.38
CA LEU A 46 -0.76 -1.87 20.02
C LEU A 46 0.00 -0.54 19.98
N VAL A 47 -0.39 0.43 20.80
CA VAL A 47 0.35 1.70 20.96
C VAL A 47 1.79 1.43 21.39
N ASP A 48 1.98 0.59 22.42
CA ASP A 48 3.31 0.21 22.89
C ASP A 48 4.11 -0.52 21.80
N SER A 49 3.47 -1.46 21.10
CA SER A 49 4.11 -2.20 20.00
C SER A 49 4.51 -1.30 18.83
N LEU A 50 3.70 -0.30 18.49
CA LEU A 50 3.99 0.66 17.42
C LEU A 50 5.13 1.61 17.79
N ARG A 51 5.16 2.10 19.04
CA ARG A 51 6.28 2.90 19.56
C ARG A 51 7.57 2.09 19.58
N ALA A 52 7.51 0.84 20.05
CA ALA A 52 8.66 -0.07 20.05
C ALA A 52 9.13 -0.41 18.63
N ALA A 53 8.21 -0.44 17.65
CA ALA A 53 8.54 -0.59 16.24
C ALA A 53 9.18 0.67 15.64
N GLY A 54 9.28 1.79 16.37
CA GLY A 54 9.90 3.02 15.90
C GLY A 54 8.96 4.01 15.21
N VAL A 55 7.63 3.85 15.36
CA VAL A 55 6.68 4.87 14.87
C VAL A 55 6.76 6.10 15.76
N HIS A 56 6.97 7.27 15.15
CA HIS A 56 7.23 8.52 15.86
C HIS A 56 6.01 9.45 15.91
N GLU A 57 5.83 10.11 17.05
CA GLU A 57 4.90 11.23 17.18
C GLU A 57 5.32 12.39 16.27
N GLY A 58 4.35 13.11 15.71
CA GLY A 58 4.57 14.26 14.82
C GLY A 58 5.08 13.90 13.44
N THR A 59 5.17 12.61 13.08
CA THR A 59 5.64 12.16 11.78
C THR A 59 4.50 11.56 10.95
N ASP A 60 4.35 12.05 9.72
CA ASP A 60 3.36 11.52 8.77
C ASP A 60 3.61 10.04 8.51
N LEU A 61 2.55 9.22 8.46
CA LEU A 61 2.66 7.77 8.42
C LEU A 61 1.75 7.18 7.34
N LEU A 62 2.34 6.50 6.36
CA LEU A 62 1.62 5.72 5.36
C LEU A 62 1.66 4.23 5.71
N VAL A 63 0.49 3.61 5.83
CA VAL A 63 0.36 2.23 6.35
C VAL A 63 -0.23 1.28 5.32
N HIS A 64 0.50 0.18 5.07
CA HIS A 64 -0.02 -1.03 4.46
C HIS A 64 -0.19 -2.10 5.53
N SER A 65 -1.28 -2.89 5.52
CA SER A 65 -1.53 -3.83 6.61
C SER A 65 -2.26 -5.11 6.21
N SER A 66 -1.94 -6.18 6.93
CA SER A 66 -2.67 -7.44 7.01
C SER A 66 -3.15 -7.64 8.45
N MET A 67 -4.38 -7.23 8.75
CA MET A 67 -4.91 -7.24 10.12
C MET A 67 -4.82 -8.61 10.79
N SER A 68 -5.05 -9.70 10.05
CA SER A 68 -4.97 -11.06 10.60
C SER A 68 -3.57 -11.47 11.06
N ALA A 69 -2.52 -10.79 10.58
CA ALA A 69 -1.15 -11.06 11.01
C ALA A 69 -0.82 -10.42 12.37
N ILE A 70 -1.56 -9.38 12.79
CA ILE A 70 -1.34 -8.68 14.05
C ILE A 70 -1.65 -9.59 15.25
N GLY A 71 -2.54 -10.58 15.06
CA GLY A 71 -3.14 -11.38 16.12
C GLY A 71 -4.63 -11.04 16.27
N TYR A 72 -5.26 -11.50 17.36
CA TYR A 72 -6.65 -11.16 17.62
C TYR A 72 -6.73 -9.75 18.20
N VAL A 73 -7.23 -8.78 17.44
CA VAL A 73 -7.37 -7.38 17.87
C VAL A 73 -8.78 -7.14 18.45
N GLU A 74 -8.85 -6.73 19.71
CA GLU A 74 -10.11 -6.33 20.35
C GLU A 74 -10.68 -5.09 19.68
N GLY A 75 -11.99 -5.01 19.50
CA GLY A 75 -12.62 -3.87 18.79
C GLY A 75 -12.31 -3.82 17.28
N GLY A 76 -11.54 -4.78 16.76
CA GLY A 76 -11.31 -4.95 15.34
C GLY A 76 -10.49 -3.82 14.70
N PRO A 77 -10.80 -3.41 13.45
CA PRO A 77 -9.98 -2.43 12.72
C PRO A 77 -9.97 -1.04 13.37
N LYS A 78 -11.03 -0.68 14.11
CA LYS A 78 -11.09 0.57 14.88
C LYS A 78 -9.88 0.72 15.79
N THR A 79 -9.60 -0.30 16.59
CA THR A 79 -8.53 -0.29 17.58
C THR A 79 -7.16 -0.09 16.94
N VAL A 80 -6.95 -0.65 15.74
CA VAL A 80 -5.69 -0.45 15.01
C VAL A 80 -5.56 1.01 14.55
N VAL A 81 -6.63 1.58 14.00
CA VAL A 81 -6.63 2.98 13.54
C VAL A 81 -6.48 3.95 14.72
N ASP A 82 -7.19 3.72 15.83
CA ASP A 82 -7.06 4.50 17.05
C ASP A 82 -5.62 4.46 17.59
N ALA A 83 -4.99 3.28 17.63
CA ALA A 83 -3.61 3.12 18.09
C ALA A 83 -2.61 3.86 17.18
N LEU A 84 -2.76 3.75 15.86
CA LEU A 84 -1.93 4.48 14.89
C LEU A 84 -2.09 6.00 15.06
N ARG A 85 -3.32 6.48 15.27
CA ARG A 85 -3.63 7.90 15.52
C ARG A 85 -3.01 8.40 16.82
N GLU A 86 -3.12 7.63 17.88
CA GLU A 86 -2.55 7.97 19.18
C GLU A 86 -1.02 8.06 19.15
N VAL A 87 -0.36 7.14 18.44
CA VAL A 87 1.11 7.11 18.38
C VAL A 87 1.67 8.27 17.59
N ILE A 88 1.08 8.62 16.45
CA ILE A 88 1.61 9.73 15.63
C ILE A 88 1.14 11.12 16.10
N GLY A 89 0.10 11.18 16.95
CA GLY A 89 -0.41 12.42 17.51
C GLY A 89 -1.23 13.27 16.53
N PRO A 90 -1.79 14.40 16.99
CA PRO A 90 -2.73 15.22 16.22
C PRO A 90 -2.05 16.06 15.12
N ASN A 91 -0.74 16.24 15.20
CA ASN A 91 0.01 17.11 14.28
C ASN A 91 0.53 16.36 13.04
N ALA A 92 0.23 15.06 12.92
CA ALA A 92 0.70 14.21 11.83
C ALA A 92 -0.46 13.59 11.04
N ASN A 93 -0.18 13.24 9.79
CA ASN A 93 -1.15 12.69 8.86
C ASN A 93 -1.08 11.16 8.83
N LEU A 94 -2.22 10.47 8.93
CA LEU A 94 -2.33 9.06 8.56
C LEU A 94 -2.65 8.96 7.08
N LEU A 95 -1.95 8.10 6.37
CA LEU A 95 -2.25 7.77 4.99
C LEU A 95 -2.48 6.26 4.87
N MET A 96 -3.54 5.87 4.15
CA MET A 96 -3.77 4.47 3.82
C MET A 96 -4.20 4.30 2.36
N PRO A 97 -3.63 3.32 1.65
CA PRO A 97 -4.10 2.93 0.32
C PRO A 97 -5.55 2.44 0.41
N THR A 98 -6.42 2.94 -0.47
CA THR A 98 -7.84 2.57 -0.48
C THR A 98 -8.30 2.11 -1.86
N SER A 99 -7.43 1.43 -2.60
CA SER A 99 -7.71 0.99 -3.97
C SER A 99 -8.92 0.04 -4.07
N PRO A 100 -9.81 0.24 -5.07
CA PRO A 100 -10.88 -0.70 -5.40
C PRO A 100 -10.42 -1.89 -6.25
N VAL A 101 -9.14 -1.92 -6.66
CA VAL A 101 -8.60 -2.93 -7.57
C VAL A 101 -8.35 -4.23 -6.80
N THR A 102 -8.95 -5.35 -7.27
CA THR A 102 -8.81 -6.68 -6.64
C THR A 102 -7.86 -7.62 -7.39
N THR A 103 -7.45 -7.24 -8.60
CA THR A 103 -6.61 -8.03 -9.50
C THR A 103 -5.53 -7.15 -10.13
N LEU A 104 -5.48 -7.06 -11.46
CA LEU A 104 -4.53 -6.24 -12.20
C LEU A 104 -5.20 -4.93 -12.62
N GLN A 105 -4.48 -3.81 -12.54
CA GLN A 105 -4.96 -2.51 -13.04
C GLN A 105 -5.45 -2.60 -14.50
N ALA A 106 -4.70 -3.33 -15.33
CA ALA A 106 -5.04 -3.59 -16.73
C ALA A 106 -6.38 -4.30 -16.93
N LEU A 107 -6.90 -5.01 -15.91
CA LEU A 107 -8.17 -5.73 -15.95
C LEU A 107 -9.26 -5.04 -15.13
N HIS A 108 -8.96 -3.92 -14.46
CA HIS A 108 -9.97 -3.18 -13.71
C HIS A 108 -11.00 -2.58 -14.68
N PRO A 109 -12.31 -2.75 -14.42
CA PRO A 109 -13.36 -2.19 -15.25
C PRO A 109 -13.34 -0.66 -15.20
N GLN A 110 -13.69 -0.01 -16.31
CA GLN A 110 -13.75 1.45 -16.44
C GLN A 110 -15.08 2.01 -15.92
N GLU A 111 -15.47 1.57 -14.73
CA GLU A 111 -16.66 2.05 -14.00
C GLU A 111 -16.36 3.38 -13.29
N VAL A 112 -17.43 4.04 -12.82
CA VAL A 112 -17.30 5.29 -12.07
C VAL A 112 -16.58 5.04 -10.75
N PHE A 113 -15.47 5.76 -10.56
CA PHE A 113 -14.84 5.86 -9.25
C PHE A 113 -15.42 7.08 -8.51
N ASN A 114 -16.27 6.84 -7.53
CA ASN A 114 -16.72 7.87 -6.60
C ASN A 114 -15.71 7.97 -5.46
N VAL A 115 -15.10 9.14 -5.30
CA VAL A 115 -14.08 9.39 -4.27
C VAL A 115 -14.61 9.07 -2.87
N VAL A 116 -15.87 9.38 -2.58
CA VAL A 116 -16.48 9.17 -1.27
C VAL A 116 -17.02 7.74 -1.13
N GLU A 117 -17.68 7.19 -2.15
CA GLU A 117 -18.46 5.96 -1.98
C GLU A 117 -17.74 4.68 -2.39
N THR A 118 -16.85 4.72 -3.40
CA THR A 118 -16.26 3.50 -3.95
C THR A 118 -15.43 2.75 -2.89
N PRO A 119 -15.79 1.51 -2.51
CA PRO A 119 -15.15 0.80 -1.41
C PRO A 119 -13.68 0.46 -1.65
N SER A 120 -12.88 0.46 -0.59
CA SER A 120 -11.53 -0.11 -0.60
C SER A 120 -11.60 -1.63 -0.68
N LYS A 121 -10.62 -2.22 -1.37
CA LYS A 121 -10.36 -3.67 -1.40
C LYS A 121 -9.04 -4.03 -0.71
N MET A 122 -8.38 -3.07 -0.05
CA MET A 122 -7.06 -3.21 0.57
C MET A 122 -7.09 -3.76 2.01
N GLY A 123 -8.28 -4.13 2.52
CA GLY A 123 -8.45 -4.79 3.82
C GLY A 123 -9.28 -3.99 4.82
N ALA A 124 -9.69 -4.65 5.91
CA ALA A 124 -10.65 -4.11 6.86
C ALA A 124 -10.19 -2.82 7.56
N ILE A 125 -8.89 -2.68 7.83
CA ILE A 125 -8.32 -1.47 8.43
C ILE A 125 -8.49 -0.28 7.47
N THR A 126 -8.11 -0.44 6.21
CA THR A 126 -8.19 0.64 5.20
C THR A 126 -9.63 1.06 4.93
N GLU A 127 -10.58 0.11 4.93
CA GLU A 127 -12.01 0.42 4.69
C GLU A 127 -12.65 1.10 5.90
N TYR A 128 -12.31 0.66 7.12
CA TYR A 128 -12.71 1.36 8.34
C TYR A 128 -12.16 2.78 8.34
N PHE A 129 -10.86 2.95 8.09
CA PHE A 129 -10.22 4.26 8.03
C PHE A 129 -10.89 5.17 6.99
N ARG A 130 -11.09 4.68 5.76
CA ARG A 130 -11.74 5.43 4.67
C ARG A 130 -13.13 5.95 5.04
N THR A 131 -13.93 5.13 5.72
CA THR A 131 -15.35 5.42 5.95
C THR A 131 -15.63 6.12 7.28
N GLN A 132 -14.75 5.94 8.27
CA GLN A 132 -15.00 6.39 9.64
C GLN A 132 -14.05 7.50 10.12
N VAL A 133 -12.88 7.67 9.50
CA VAL A 133 -11.82 8.53 10.04
C VAL A 133 -11.24 9.49 9.01
N ALA A 134 -10.94 9.01 7.80
CA ALA A 134 -10.30 9.83 6.77
C ALA A 134 -11.14 11.06 6.43
N THR A 135 -10.53 12.24 6.54
CA THR A 135 -11.16 13.51 6.13
C THR A 135 -11.08 13.71 4.62
N GLU A 136 -10.06 13.15 3.98
CA GLU A 136 -9.83 13.28 2.55
C GLU A 136 -9.50 11.94 1.87
N ARG A 137 -9.77 11.87 0.56
CA ARG A 137 -9.32 10.76 -0.30
C ARG A 137 -8.97 11.30 -1.69
N SER A 138 -7.85 10.84 -2.23
CA SER A 138 -7.37 11.28 -3.53
C SER A 138 -8.19 10.70 -4.68
N ALA A 139 -8.40 11.52 -5.71
CA ALA A 139 -9.20 11.20 -6.87
C ALA A 139 -8.42 10.44 -7.96
N HIS A 140 -7.99 9.21 -7.68
CA HIS A 140 -7.44 8.32 -8.72
C HIS A 140 -8.13 6.97 -8.67
N PRO A 141 -8.57 6.39 -9.81
CA PRO A 141 -9.47 5.24 -9.83
C PRO A 141 -8.76 3.92 -9.47
N LEU A 142 -7.44 3.86 -9.68
CA LEU A 142 -6.65 2.66 -9.50
C LEU A 142 -5.88 2.60 -8.18
N GLU A 143 -5.39 3.74 -7.68
CA GLU A 143 -4.46 3.81 -6.54
C GLU A 143 -4.77 5.00 -5.60
N PRO A 144 -6.03 5.21 -5.21
CA PRO A 144 -6.38 6.27 -4.28
C PRO A 144 -5.78 6.01 -2.90
N VAL A 145 -5.44 7.10 -2.21
CA VAL A 145 -5.03 7.10 -0.80
C VAL A 145 -6.02 7.95 -0.02
N SER A 146 -6.48 7.42 1.12
CA SER A 146 -7.23 8.17 2.12
C SER A 146 -6.27 8.80 3.11
N VAL A 147 -6.60 9.98 3.60
CA VAL A 147 -5.76 10.76 4.52
C VAL A 147 -6.61 11.38 5.62
N ASP A 148 -6.06 11.36 6.83
CA ASP A 148 -6.57 12.08 8.00
C ASP A 148 -5.40 12.85 8.63
N GLY A 149 -5.63 14.10 9.05
CA GLY A 149 -4.60 14.96 9.63
C GLY A 149 -4.63 16.40 9.09
N PRO A 150 -3.76 17.28 9.61
CA PRO A 150 -3.78 18.72 9.33
C PRO A 150 -3.53 19.07 7.86
N ASP A 151 -2.80 18.23 7.12
CA ASP A 151 -2.42 18.47 5.72
C ASP A 151 -3.12 17.50 4.75
N ALA A 152 -4.22 16.87 5.16
CA ALA A 152 -4.90 15.85 4.37
C ALA A 152 -5.25 16.31 2.94
N LEU A 153 -5.73 17.56 2.80
CA LEU A 153 -6.05 18.14 1.50
C LEU A 153 -4.82 18.27 0.58
N MET A 154 -3.66 18.63 1.14
CA MET A 154 -2.42 18.78 0.37
C MET A 154 -2.01 17.46 -0.29
N TYR A 155 -2.08 16.35 0.46
CA TYR A 155 -1.75 15.04 -0.05
C TYR A 155 -2.66 14.62 -1.21
N VAL A 156 -3.98 14.82 -1.08
CA VAL A 156 -4.94 14.28 -2.05
C VAL A 156 -5.15 15.16 -3.28
N LYS A 157 -4.86 16.46 -3.19
CA LYS A 157 -5.18 17.46 -4.22
C LYS A 157 -4.46 17.17 -5.53
N GLY A 158 -5.18 17.16 -6.64
CA GLY A 158 -4.60 17.04 -7.98
C GLY A 158 -4.29 15.61 -8.43
N HIS A 159 -4.53 14.56 -7.63
CA HIS A 159 -4.19 13.19 -8.05
C HIS A 159 -4.90 12.74 -9.36
N HIS A 160 -6.06 13.32 -9.69
CA HIS A 160 -6.77 13.05 -10.95
C HIS A 160 -6.09 13.68 -12.19
N THR A 161 -5.11 14.56 -12.01
CA THR A 161 -4.44 15.25 -13.13
C THR A 161 -3.15 14.56 -13.58
N ASP A 162 -2.68 13.55 -12.84
CA ASP A 162 -1.48 12.79 -13.23
C ASP A 162 -1.80 11.81 -14.37
N GLY A 163 -0.84 11.62 -15.28
CA GLY A 163 -0.93 10.63 -16.36
C GLY A 163 -0.67 9.19 -15.93
N THR A 164 -0.26 9.00 -14.68
CA THR A 164 -0.01 7.71 -14.02
C THR A 164 -0.61 7.73 -12.61
N PRO A 165 -0.81 6.56 -11.96
CA PRO A 165 -1.30 6.52 -10.59
C PRO A 165 -0.30 7.03 -9.53
N TYR A 166 0.94 7.34 -9.91
CA TYR A 166 2.04 7.62 -8.98
C TYR A 166 2.83 8.88 -9.34
N GLY A 167 2.25 9.73 -10.20
CA GLY A 167 2.85 10.97 -10.66
C GLY A 167 3.07 11.99 -9.53
N GLN A 168 3.52 13.18 -9.91
CA GLN A 168 3.93 14.23 -8.96
C GLN A 168 2.78 14.74 -8.08
N GLN A 169 1.53 14.67 -8.56
CA GLN A 169 0.37 15.07 -7.78
C GLN A 169 -0.19 13.94 -6.91
N SER A 170 0.33 12.73 -7.03
CA SER A 170 -0.09 11.57 -6.24
C SER A 170 0.30 11.71 -4.76
N PRO A 171 -0.54 11.21 -3.83
CA PRO A 171 -0.18 11.10 -2.42
C PRO A 171 1.08 10.28 -2.20
N TRP A 172 1.37 9.32 -3.08
CA TRP A 172 2.56 8.47 -3.06
C TRP A 172 3.83 9.29 -3.21
N MET A 173 3.92 10.09 -4.27
CA MET A 173 5.08 10.95 -4.51
C MET A 173 5.21 12.02 -3.43
N LYS A 174 4.10 12.69 -3.09
CA LYS A 174 4.09 13.75 -2.07
C LYS A 174 4.55 13.24 -0.69
N HIS A 175 4.20 12.02 -0.31
CA HIS A 175 4.68 11.43 0.94
C HIS A 175 6.17 11.15 0.90
N LEU A 176 6.68 10.62 -0.21
CA LEU A 176 8.13 10.43 -0.39
C LEU A 176 8.90 11.77 -0.36
N ASP A 177 8.34 12.84 -0.95
CA ASP A 177 8.97 14.16 -1.00
C ASP A 177 8.90 14.93 0.31
N ARG A 178 7.76 14.89 0.99
CA ARG A 178 7.56 15.56 2.27
C ARG A 178 8.38 14.89 3.37
N GLY A 179 8.57 13.58 3.29
CA GLY A 179 9.15 12.78 4.36
C GLY A 179 8.08 12.33 5.34
N GLY A 180 8.39 11.27 6.07
CA GLY A 180 7.43 10.51 6.85
C GLY A 180 7.88 9.05 6.95
N GLN A 181 7.01 8.21 7.50
CA GLN A 181 7.28 6.79 7.70
C GLN A 181 6.37 5.94 6.81
N LEU A 182 6.95 4.90 6.21
CA LEU A 182 6.24 3.83 5.51
C LEU A 182 6.21 2.61 6.42
N LEU A 183 5.01 2.17 6.83
CA LEU A 183 4.84 1.03 7.71
C LEU A 183 4.08 -0.11 7.00
N TYR A 184 4.68 -1.28 6.95
CA TYR A 184 4.14 -2.49 6.33
C TYR A 184 3.85 -3.54 7.39
N ILE A 185 2.62 -3.64 7.88
CA ILE A 185 2.23 -4.55 8.97
C ILE A 185 1.79 -5.90 8.40
N GLY A 186 2.54 -6.98 8.63
CA GLY A 186 2.17 -8.32 8.17
C GLY A 186 2.17 -8.45 6.65
N THR A 187 2.90 -7.56 5.97
CA THR A 187 3.10 -7.52 4.54
C THR A 187 4.50 -6.98 4.24
N THR A 188 4.95 -7.12 3.00
CA THR A 188 6.28 -6.70 2.53
C THR A 188 6.15 -5.93 1.22
N LEU A 189 7.28 -5.54 0.63
CA LEU A 189 7.31 -4.73 -0.59
C LEU A 189 6.72 -5.49 -1.80
N ILE A 190 6.80 -6.82 -1.85
CA ILE A 190 6.25 -7.60 -2.98
C ILE A 190 4.73 -7.53 -3.09
N ASN A 191 4.03 -7.42 -1.96
CA ASN A 191 2.57 -7.40 -1.93
C ASN A 191 2.00 -5.99 -1.76
N SER A 192 2.80 -5.06 -1.24
CA SER A 192 2.31 -3.77 -0.77
C SER A 192 3.26 -2.61 -1.05
N GLY A 193 4.34 -2.80 -1.82
CA GLY A 193 5.34 -1.78 -2.12
C GLY A 193 4.88 -0.70 -3.09
N THR A 194 3.66 -0.18 -2.99
CA THR A 194 3.09 0.78 -3.95
C THR A 194 3.94 2.05 -4.09
N SER A 195 4.59 2.50 -3.00
CA SER A 195 5.53 3.62 -3.02
C SER A 195 6.75 3.40 -3.92
N LEU A 196 7.12 2.14 -4.21
CA LEU A 196 8.16 1.85 -5.19
C LEU A 196 7.76 2.30 -6.61
N HIS A 197 6.46 2.26 -6.96
CA HIS A 197 5.98 2.72 -8.27
C HIS A 197 6.07 4.24 -8.43
N ALA A 198 5.94 5.00 -7.34
CA ALA A 198 6.25 6.42 -7.36
C ALA A 198 7.74 6.66 -7.64
N VAL A 199 8.64 5.79 -7.16
CA VAL A 199 10.06 5.88 -7.51
C VAL A 199 10.31 5.54 -8.99
N GLU A 200 9.62 4.55 -9.56
CA GLU A 200 9.67 4.26 -11.00
C GLU A 200 9.23 5.47 -11.85
N ASP A 201 8.18 6.16 -11.43
CA ASP A 201 7.73 7.40 -12.06
C ASP A 201 8.74 8.55 -11.88
N ALA A 202 9.39 8.64 -10.72
CA ALA A 202 10.45 9.63 -10.47
C ALA A 202 11.70 9.41 -11.34
N ILE A 203 12.05 8.15 -11.64
CA ILE A 203 13.11 7.80 -12.60
C ILE A 203 12.72 8.25 -14.02
N GLY A 204 11.42 8.36 -14.28
CA GLY A 204 10.84 8.44 -15.60
C GLY A 204 10.66 7.04 -16.15
N TRP A 205 9.45 6.50 -16.01
CA TRP A 205 9.09 5.14 -16.45
C TRP A 205 9.42 4.85 -17.94
N LYS A 206 9.59 5.89 -18.77
CA LYS A 206 10.03 5.81 -20.17
C LYS A 206 11.53 5.52 -20.34
N SER A 207 12.34 5.76 -19.31
CA SER A 207 13.78 5.52 -19.30
C SER A 207 14.13 4.04 -19.16
N PHE A 208 13.15 3.19 -18.81
CA PHE A 208 13.35 1.76 -18.69
C PHE A 208 13.37 1.10 -20.07
N SER A 209 14.27 0.13 -20.26
CA SER A 209 14.41 -0.62 -21.52
C SER A 209 13.24 -1.55 -21.84
N PHE A 210 12.22 -1.60 -20.98
CA PHE A 210 11.02 -2.42 -21.12
C PHE A 210 9.76 -1.61 -20.74
N PRO A 211 8.59 -1.93 -21.31
CA PRO A 211 7.38 -1.15 -21.12
C PRO A 211 6.70 -1.44 -19.77
N ILE A 212 7.07 -0.68 -18.73
CA ILE A 212 6.46 -0.77 -17.37
C ILE A 212 4.93 -0.60 -17.43
N TYR A 213 4.47 0.31 -18.28
CA TYR A 213 3.05 0.55 -18.51
C TYR A 213 2.61 0.02 -19.87
N LEU A 214 1.31 -0.27 -19.99
CA LEU A 214 0.68 -0.49 -21.28
C LEU A 214 0.82 0.74 -22.19
N GLU A 215 0.96 0.49 -23.48
CA GLU A 215 1.07 1.55 -24.50
C GLU A 215 -0.17 2.44 -24.50
N ARG A 216 -1.36 1.82 -24.50
CA ARG A 216 -2.64 2.52 -24.45
C ARG A 216 -3.02 2.90 -23.02
N ASN A 217 -3.49 4.13 -22.87
CA ASN A 217 -4.06 4.61 -21.62
C ASN A 217 -5.47 4.03 -21.42
N LYS A 218 -5.92 4.00 -20.17
CA LYS A 218 -7.32 3.76 -19.83
C LYS A 218 -7.99 5.04 -19.37
N THR A 219 -9.30 5.10 -19.58
CA THR A 219 -10.12 6.27 -19.26
C THR A 219 -11.16 5.90 -18.22
N PHE A 220 -11.17 6.59 -17.09
CA PHE A 220 -12.10 6.33 -16.00
C PHE A 220 -12.94 7.58 -15.70
N PRO A 221 -14.26 7.45 -15.58
CA PRO A 221 -15.08 8.51 -15.00
C PRO A 221 -14.87 8.55 -13.49
N ILE A 222 -14.70 9.76 -12.95
CA ILE A 222 -14.53 10.01 -11.51
C ILE A 222 -15.56 11.02 -11.05
N GLN A 223 -16.23 10.71 -9.94
CA GLN A 223 -17.02 11.68 -9.20
C GLN A 223 -16.19 12.19 -8.00
N LEU A 224 -15.89 13.49 -8.00
CA LEU A 224 -15.14 14.17 -6.95
C LEU A 224 -15.99 14.36 -5.69
N LYS A 225 -15.33 14.66 -4.57
CA LYS A 225 -15.97 14.92 -3.26
C LYS A 225 -16.97 16.08 -3.29
N ASP A 226 -16.77 17.06 -4.18
CA ASP A 226 -17.65 18.21 -4.36
C ASP A 226 -18.78 17.97 -5.39
N GLY A 227 -18.93 16.74 -5.86
CA GLY A 227 -19.97 16.34 -6.82
C GLY A 227 -19.63 16.57 -8.29
N ARG A 228 -18.50 17.24 -8.60
CA ARG A 228 -18.06 17.40 -9.99
C ARG A 228 -17.65 16.06 -10.59
N ASN A 229 -17.95 15.87 -11.87
CA ASN A 229 -17.49 14.73 -12.65
C ASN A 229 -16.28 15.12 -13.48
N VAL A 230 -15.22 14.31 -13.40
CA VAL A 230 -14.02 14.45 -14.23
C VAL A 230 -13.70 13.13 -14.90
N THR A 231 -12.86 13.19 -15.93
CA THR A 231 -12.35 12.01 -16.61
C THR A 231 -10.85 11.93 -16.40
N VAL A 232 -10.38 10.78 -15.93
CA VAL A 232 -8.95 10.51 -15.76
C VAL A 232 -8.48 9.56 -16.84
N VAL A 233 -7.49 10.02 -17.60
CA VAL A 233 -6.77 9.24 -18.60
C VAL A 233 -5.42 8.86 -18.00
N THR A 234 -5.24 7.59 -17.65
CA THR A 234 -4.09 7.14 -16.87
C THR A 234 -3.45 5.88 -17.45
N LYS A 235 -2.16 5.71 -17.19
CA LYS A 235 -1.44 4.47 -17.46
C LYS A 235 -1.89 3.34 -16.53
N CYS A 236 -1.81 2.12 -17.04
CA CYS A 236 -1.95 0.90 -16.24
C CYS A 236 -0.69 0.07 -16.39
N HIS A 237 -0.21 -0.49 -15.29
CA HIS A 237 0.96 -1.36 -15.32
C HIS A 237 0.77 -2.53 -16.29
N ASN A 238 1.80 -2.80 -17.09
CA ASN A 238 1.84 -3.95 -17.99
C ASN A 238 1.87 -5.24 -17.15
N PRO A 239 0.87 -6.14 -17.28
CA PRO A 239 0.83 -7.39 -16.51
C PRO A 239 2.05 -8.30 -16.68
N GLU A 240 2.59 -8.39 -17.89
CA GLU A 240 3.72 -9.27 -18.20
C GLU A 240 4.99 -8.80 -17.49
N VAL A 241 5.26 -7.49 -17.56
CA VAL A 241 6.37 -6.87 -16.85
C VAL A 241 6.14 -6.91 -15.34
N SER A 242 4.92 -6.63 -14.88
CA SER A 242 4.57 -6.68 -13.45
C SER A 242 4.83 -8.04 -12.80
N ALA A 243 4.68 -9.13 -13.56
CA ALA A 243 4.96 -10.48 -13.09
C ALA A 243 6.45 -10.75 -12.83
N LEU A 244 7.35 -9.91 -13.35
CA LEU A 244 8.80 -10.03 -13.19
C LEU A 244 9.34 -9.31 -11.95
N ARG A 245 8.49 -8.59 -11.22
CA ARG A 245 8.89 -7.80 -10.05
C ARG A 245 9.45 -8.69 -8.94
N LYS A 246 10.51 -8.19 -8.32
CA LYS A 246 11.25 -8.75 -7.19
C LYS A 246 11.37 -7.69 -6.08
N CYS A 247 10.25 -7.06 -5.70
CA CYS A 247 10.27 -5.91 -4.78
C CYS A 247 10.99 -6.20 -3.45
N ASP A 248 10.80 -7.38 -2.87
CA ASP A 248 11.48 -7.78 -1.62
C ASP A 248 13.00 -7.94 -1.81
N GLY A 249 13.47 -8.09 -3.05
CA GLY A 249 14.91 -8.09 -3.37
C GLY A 249 15.59 -6.75 -3.11
N LEU A 250 14.83 -5.65 -2.95
CA LEU A 250 15.35 -4.33 -2.57
C LEU A 250 15.54 -4.16 -1.05
N ILE A 251 14.95 -5.04 -0.23
CA ILE A 251 15.01 -4.94 1.23
C ILE A 251 16.46 -4.92 1.74
N PRO A 252 17.37 -5.81 1.33
CA PRO A 252 18.75 -5.79 1.82
C PRO A 252 19.50 -4.48 1.52
N LEU A 253 19.28 -3.90 0.33
CA LEU A 253 19.85 -2.61 -0.04
C LEU A 253 19.34 -1.50 0.88
N LEU A 254 18.01 -1.44 1.08
CA LEU A 254 17.37 -0.43 1.92
C LEU A 254 17.80 -0.57 3.39
N GLU A 255 17.94 -1.79 3.91
CA GLU A 255 18.46 -2.06 5.25
C GLU A 255 19.91 -1.60 5.40
N THR A 256 20.77 -1.99 4.45
CA THR A 256 22.20 -1.64 4.47
C THR A 256 22.43 -0.12 4.41
N LYS A 257 21.56 0.59 3.69
CA LYS A 257 21.62 2.06 3.57
C LYS A 257 20.82 2.80 4.66
N GLY A 258 20.27 2.09 5.64
CA GLY A 258 19.52 2.66 6.76
C GLY A 258 18.18 3.28 6.40
N ALA A 259 17.62 2.96 5.23
CA ALA A 259 16.33 3.48 4.76
C ALA A 259 15.14 2.63 5.22
N LEU A 260 15.38 1.38 5.64
CA LEU A 260 14.34 0.44 6.05
C LEU A 260 14.86 -0.44 7.19
N THR A 261 13.97 -0.81 8.11
CA THR A 261 14.24 -1.75 9.21
C THR A 261 13.13 -2.79 9.31
N ARG A 262 13.47 -3.99 9.78
CA ARG A 262 12.50 -5.01 10.17
C ARG A 262 12.08 -4.80 11.61
N VAL A 263 10.78 -4.80 11.83
CA VAL A 263 10.16 -4.54 13.14
C VAL A 263 8.99 -5.50 13.35
N THR A 264 8.34 -5.42 14.51
CA THR A 264 7.17 -6.24 14.83
C THR A 264 6.05 -5.35 15.34
N VAL A 265 4.85 -5.52 14.80
CA VAL A 265 3.64 -4.84 15.28
C VAL A 265 2.59 -5.88 15.64
N GLY A 266 2.25 -5.97 16.93
CA GLY A 266 1.49 -7.10 17.44
C GLY A 266 2.29 -8.39 17.32
N GLU A 267 1.71 -9.38 16.63
CA GLU A 267 2.38 -10.61 16.22
C GLU A 267 2.93 -10.55 14.77
N ALA A 268 2.70 -9.44 14.07
CA ALA A 268 3.02 -9.34 12.66
C ALA A 268 4.49 -8.97 12.44
N PRO A 269 5.25 -9.74 11.63
CA PRO A 269 6.46 -9.22 11.02
C PRO A 269 6.12 -7.98 10.20
N ALA A 270 6.92 -6.93 10.34
CA ALA A 270 6.68 -5.67 9.70
C ALA A 270 7.96 -5.03 9.17
N LEU A 271 7.79 -4.05 8.29
CA LEU A 271 8.87 -3.20 7.80
C LEU A 271 8.52 -1.75 8.12
N LEU A 272 9.50 -0.99 8.62
CA LEU A 272 9.40 0.44 8.82
C LEU A 272 10.50 1.13 8.01
N ALA A 273 10.12 2.07 7.16
CA ALA A 273 11.07 2.81 6.31
C ALA A 273 10.87 4.33 6.44
N ASP A 274 11.98 5.07 6.36
CA ASP A 274 11.95 6.52 6.18
C ASP A 274 11.67 6.82 4.71
N ALA A 275 10.60 7.57 4.43
CA ALA A 275 10.12 7.79 3.07
C ALA A 275 11.12 8.53 2.17
N LYS A 276 11.84 9.51 2.72
CA LYS A 276 12.85 10.29 1.97
C LYS A 276 14.08 9.45 1.68
N ALA A 277 14.60 8.76 2.69
CA ALA A 277 15.74 7.87 2.55
C ALA A 277 15.42 6.72 1.58
N PHE A 278 14.20 6.15 1.67
CA PHE A 278 13.70 5.12 0.77
C PHE A 278 13.73 5.60 -0.70
N LYS A 279 13.15 6.76 -0.99
CA LYS A 279 13.20 7.35 -2.34
C LYS A 279 14.63 7.63 -2.80
N ARG A 280 15.43 8.31 -1.97
CA ARG A 280 16.82 8.68 -2.29
C ARG A 280 17.66 7.45 -2.62
N VAL A 281 17.68 6.45 -1.74
CA VAL A 281 18.51 5.24 -1.91
C VAL A 281 18.18 4.53 -3.21
N LEU A 282 16.89 4.41 -3.56
CA LEU A 282 16.48 3.75 -4.79
C LEU A 282 16.82 4.55 -6.04
N LEU A 283 16.68 5.88 -6.00
CA LEU A 283 17.08 6.75 -7.11
C LEU A 283 18.59 6.75 -7.33
N ASP A 284 19.38 6.77 -6.25
CA ASP A 284 20.83 6.73 -6.32
C ASP A 284 21.29 5.37 -6.86
N ALA A 285 20.74 4.26 -6.35
CA ALA A 285 21.06 2.92 -6.85
C ALA A 285 20.67 2.75 -8.33
N TYR A 286 19.55 3.32 -8.78
CA TYR A 286 19.20 3.32 -10.20
C TYR A 286 20.25 4.06 -11.05
N LYS A 287 20.72 5.23 -10.60
CA LYS A 287 21.76 6.00 -11.31
C LYS A 287 23.11 5.31 -11.31
N GLU A 288 23.46 4.64 -10.22
CA GLU A 288 24.77 3.98 -10.05
C GLU A 288 24.89 2.72 -10.91
N ASN A 289 23.86 1.86 -10.94
CA ASN A 289 23.95 0.58 -11.62
C ASN A 289 22.61 0.06 -12.15
N GLY A 290 21.61 0.91 -12.34
CA GLY A 290 20.31 0.50 -12.88
C GLY A 290 19.53 -0.42 -11.94
N THR A 291 19.75 -0.34 -10.61
CA THR A 291 18.96 -1.11 -9.65
C THR A 291 17.48 -0.70 -9.69
N THR A 292 16.59 -1.69 -9.80
CA THR A 292 15.14 -1.49 -9.81
C THR A 292 14.43 -2.65 -9.09
N MET A 293 13.10 -2.57 -8.93
CA MET A 293 12.35 -3.73 -8.44
C MET A 293 12.35 -4.92 -9.39
N TYR A 294 12.77 -4.76 -10.65
CA TYR A 294 12.91 -5.84 -11.63
C TYR A 294 14.32 -6.45 -11.61
N THR A 295 15.31 -5.61 -11.32
CA THR A 295 16.74 -5.91 -11.27
C THR A 295 17.34 -5.44 -9.93
N PRO A 296 17.03 -6.10 -8.79
CA PRO A 296 17.45 -5.59 -7.48
C PRO A 296 18.96 -5.63 -7.23
N GLN A 297 19.73 -6.27 -8.11
CA GLN A 297 21.19 -6.36 -8.08
C GLN A 297 21.87 -5.41 -9.09
N GLY A 298 21.10 -4.58 -9.79
CA GLY A 298 21.59 -3.77 -10.91
C GLY A 298 21.29 -4.40 -12.27
N SER A 299 21.40 -3.59 -13.33
CA SER A 299 21.17 -3.96 -14.73
C SER A 299 22.47 -3.97 -15.53
#